data_AF-A0A3D5UW31-F1
#
_entry.id   AF-A0A3D5UW31-F1
#
_cell.length_a   1.000
_cell.length_b   1.000
_cell.length_c   1.000
_cell.angle_alpha   90.00
_cell.angle_beta   90.00
_cell.angle_gamma   90.00
#
_symmetry.space_group_name_H-M   'P 1'
#
loop_
_entity.id
_entity.type
_entity.pdbx_description
1 polymer ?
#
loop_
_entity_poly.entity_id
_entity_poly.type
_entity_poly.pdbx_seq_one_letter_code
_entity_poly.pdbx_strand_id
1 'polypeptide(L)' 'MAGTKIKPVSTKLAPAPNPEGSLSRYLQEIRKFPMLEPQEEYMLAKRWKEHEDTEAAHKLVTSHLRLVAKIAMGYRG' A
#
# COMPACT_ATOMS: atom_id res chain seq x y z
N MET A 1 -42.89 30.43 -17.18
CA MET A 1 -42.24 29.51 -18.15
C MET A 1 -40.87 29.17 -17.62
N ALA A 2 -40.74 28.00 -16.99
CA ALA A 2 -39.48 27.49 -16.45
C ALA A 2 -38.76 26.66 -17.52
N GLY A 3 -37.44 26.83 -17.64
CA GLY A 3 -36.65 26.10 -18.63
C GLY A 3 -35.15 26.31 -18.43
N THR A 4 -34.63 26.06 -17.22
CA THR A 4 -33.19 26.01 -16.99
C THR A 4 -32.65 24.75 -17.65
N LYS A 5 -31.96 24.92 -18.79
CA LYS A 5 -31.35 23.85 -19.57
C LYS A 5 -30.15 23.28 -18.78
N ILE A 6 -30.35 22.13 -18.15
CA ILE A 6 -29.28 21.36 -17.49
C ILE A 6 -28.27 20.94 -18.58
N LYS A 7 -27.02 21.42 -18.48
CA LYS A 7 -25.92 20.93 -19.34
C LYS A 7 -25.46 19.58 -18.80
N PRO A 8 -25.28 18.54 -19.65
CA PRO A 8 -24.74 17.28 -19.17
C PRO A 8 -23.30 17.50 -18.71
N VAL A 9 -23.04 17.22 -17.43
CA VAL A 9 -21.67 17.09 -16.95
C VAL A 9 -21.13 15.81 -17.59
N SER A 10 -20.31 15.94 -18.62
CA SER A 10 -19.52 14.81 -19.12
C SER A 10 -18.43 14.54 -18.09
N THR A 11 -18.78 13.78 -17.06
CA THR A 11 -17.80 13.16 -16.18
C THR A 11 -16.98 12.23 -17.05
N LYS A 12 -15.76 12.64 -17.41
CA LYS A 12 -14.75 11.72 -17.95
C LYS A 12 -14.57 10.65 -16.88
N LEU A 13 -15.20 9.49 -17.08
CA LEU A 13 -14.94 8.31 -16.26
C LEU A 13 -13.47 7.96 -16.52
N ALA A 14 -12.60 8.26 -15.55
CA ALA A 14 -11.22 7.81 -15.61
C ALA A 14 -11.23 6.29 -15.87
N PRO A 15 -10.32 5.77 -16.72
CA PRO A 15 -10.29 4.34 -17.01
C PRO A 15 -10.24 3.58 -15.68
N ALA A 16 -11.12 2.60 -15.53
CA ALA A 16 -11.18 1.78 -14.33
C ALA A 16 -9.78 1.21 -14.04
N PRO A 17 -9.32 1.22 -12.78
CA PRO A 17 -8.01 0.68 -12.46
C PRO A 17 -7.98 -0.79 -12.86
N ASN A 18 -7.19 -1.11 -13.90
CA ASN A 18 -6.96 -2.49 -14.32
C ASN A 18 -6.37 -3.25 -13.12
N PRO A 19 -7.05 -4.26 -12.56
CA PRO A 19 -6.65 -4.88 -11.30
C PRO A 19 -5.25 -5.51 -11.37
N GLU A 20 -4.89 -6.08 -12.52
CA GLU A 20 -3.52 -6.58 -12.77
C GLU A 20 -2.48 -5.46 -12.83
N GLY A 21 -2.83 -4.31 -13.42
CA GLY A 21 -1.96 -3.13 -13.46
C GLY A 21 -1.75 -2.51 -12.07
N SER A 22 -2.80 -2.46 -11.24
CA SER A 22 -2.69 -1.98 -9.86
C SER A 22 -1.84 -2.90 -8.98
N LEU A 23 -1.98 -4.22 -9.15
CA LEU A 23 -1.16 -5.19 -8.40
C LEU A 23 0.31 -5.10 -8.82
N SER A 24 0.58 -5.03 -10.11
CA SER A 24 1.96 -4.94 -10.64
C SER A 24 2.67 -3.68 -10.12
N ARG A 25 1.97 -2.53 -10.11
CA ARG A 25 2.48 -1.29 -9.54
C ARG A 25 2.73 -1.42 -8.03
N TYR A 26 1.79 -1.99 -7.28
CA TYR A 26 1.96 -2.23 -5.84
C TYR A 26 3.21 -3.08 -5.56
N LEU A 27 3.41 -4.18 -6.31
CA LEU A 27 4.58 -5.05 -6.17
C LEU A 27 5.89 -4.31 -6.48
N GLN A 28 5.90 -3.37 -7.43
CA GLN A 28 7.06 -2.52 -7.71
C GLN A 28 7.35 -1.55 -6.56
N GLU A 29 6.32 -0.94 -5.98
CA GLU A 29 6.48 0.01 -4.87
C GLU A 29 7.05 -0.67 -3.62
N ILE A 30 6.51 -1.81 -3.20
CA ILE A 30 6.97 -2.49 -1.98
C ILE A 30 8.40 -3.05 -2.10
N ARG A 31 8.91 -3.22 -3.32
CA ARG A 31 10.31 -3.64 -3.55
C ARG A 31 11.30 -2.54 -3.22
N LYS A 32 10.88 -1.27 -3.14
CA LYS A 32 11.77 -0.14 -2.83
C LYS A 32 12.17 -0.09 -1.35
N PHE A 33 11.39 -0.67 -0.44
CA PHE A 33 11.71 -0.67 0.98
C PHE A 33 12.88 -1.60 1.30
N PRO A 34 13.93 -1.16 2.02
CA PRO A 34 15.04 -2.04 2.37
C PRO A 34 14.60 -3.17 3.31
N MET A 35 15.32 -4.29 3.27
CA MET A 35 15.15 -5.37 4.24
C MET A 35 15.95 -5.02 5.49
N LEU A 36 15.40 -5.35 6.66
CA LEU A 36 16.04 -5.06 7.94
C LEU A 36 16.96 -6.22 8.35
N GLU A 37 18.08 -5.89 8.97
CA GLU A 37 18.86 -6.87 9.70
C GLU A 37 18.14 -7.27 11.00
N PRO A 38 18.39 -8.48 11.55
CA PRO A 38 17.69 -8.97 12.74
C PRO A 38 17.79 -8.03 13.95
N GLN A 39 18.95 -7.38 14.11
CA GLN A 39 19.15 -6.43 15.20
C GLN A 39 18.33 -5.15 15.02
N GLU A 40 18.18 -4.67 13.79
CA GLU A 40 17.38 -3.48 13.48
C GLU A 40 15.90 -3.75 13.75
N GLU A 41 15.41 -4.92 13.36
CA GLU A 41 14.04 -5.37 13.63
C GLU A 41 13.76 -5.38 15.14
N TYR A 42 14.65 -5.99 15.93
CA TYR A 42 14.52 -6.02 17.39
C TYR A 42 14.46 -4.60 17.99
N MET A 43 15.34 -3.72 17.54
CA MET A 43 15.39 -2.34 18.04
C MET A 43 14.14 -1.55 17.68
N LEU A 44 13.62 -1.69 16.46
CA LEU A 44 12.39 -1.03 16.04
C LEU A 44 11.17 -1.57 16.81
N ALA A 45 11.11 -2.90 17.03
CA ALA A 45 10.02 -3.53 17.77
C ALA A 45 10.00 -3.07 19.22
N LYS A 46 11.18 -2.97 19.83
CA LYS A 46 11.34 -2.44 21.19
C LYS A 46 10.89 -0.98 21.27
N ARG A 47 11.30 -0.12 20.33
CA ARG A 47 10.88 1.30 20.29
C ARG A 47 9.36 1.46 20.17
N TRP A 48 8.72 0.70 19.27
CA TRP A 48 7.27 0.71 19.17
C TRP A 48 6.62 0.31 20.50
N LYS A 49 7.09 -0.78 21.12
CA LYS A 49 6.51 -1.30 22.37
C LYS A 49 6.68 -0.36 23.55
N GLU A 50 7.83 0.30 23.67
CA GLU A 50 8.18 1.12 24.84
C GLU A 50 7.77 2.59 24.69
N HIS A 51 7.71 3.09 23.46
CA HIS A 51 7.54 4.51 23.17
C HIS A 51 6.40 4.81 22.20
N GLU A 52 5.64 3.80 21.75
CA GLU A 52 4.59 3.95 20.74
C GLU A 52 5.10 4.66 19.47
N ASP A 53 6.37 4.43 19.13
CA ASP A 53 7.06 5.04 18.00
C ASP A 53 6.45 4.55 16.67
N THR A 54 5.52 5.34 16.12
CA THR A 54 4.81 5.03 14.88
C THR A 54 5.75 4.94 13.67
N GLU A 55 6.88 5.66 13.68
CA GLU A 55 7.89 5.57 12.63
C GLU A 55 8.62 4.22 12.68
N ALA A 56 8.90 3.71 13.88
CA ALA A 56 9.45 2.37 14.06
C ALA A 56 8.49 1.29 13.58
N ALA A 57 7.20 1.41 13.92
CA ALA A 57 6.16 0.51 13.42
C ALA A 57 6.04 0.58 11.89
N HIS A 58 6.05 1.79 11.31
CA HIS A 58 5.99 1.96 9.85
C HIS A 58 7.17 1.27 9.15
N LYS A 59 8.39 1.42 9.67
CA LYS A 59 9.60 0.75 9.12
C LYS A 59 9.53 -0.76 9.22
N LEU A 60 9.03 -1.30 10.33
CA LEU A 60 8.81 -2.74 10.49
C LEU A 60 7.81 -3.29 9.49
N VAL A 61 6.66 -2.61 9.34
CA VAL A 61 5.61 -3.07 8.43
C VAL A 61 6.08 -3.01 6.98
N THR A 62 6.67 -1.89 6.57
CA THR A 62 7.06 -1.66 5.16
C THR A 62 8.18 -2.60 4.69
N SER A 63 9.14 -2.95 5.54
CA SER A 63 10.20 -3.91 5.20
C SER A 63 9.66 -5.34 4.96
N HIS A 64 8.52 -5.69 5.57
CA HIS A 64 7.91 -7.02 5.51
C HIS A 64 6.82 -7.18 4.43
N LEU A 65 6.44 -6.10 3.72
CA LEU A 65 5.36 -6.15 2.71
C LEU A 65 5.61 -7.17 1.60
N ARG A 66 6.88 -7.40 1.22
CA ARG A 66 7.25 -8.39 0.20
C ARG A 66 6.88 -9.82 0.63
N LEU A 67 7.08 -10.15 1.90
CA LEU A 67 6.72 -11.45 2.47
C LEU A 67 5.21 -11.62 2.48
N VAL A 68 4.47 -10.61 2.94
CA VAL A 68 3.00 -10.61 2.94
C VAL A 68 2.46 -10.81 1.52
N ALA A 69 2.98 -10.07 0.54
CA ALA A 69 2.60 -10.23 -0.86
C ALA A 69 2.87 -11.65 -1.37
N LYS A 70 4.04 -12.22 -1.05
CA LYS A 70 4.40 -13.61 -1.41
C LYS A 70 3.39 -14.61 -0.83
N ILE A 71 3.06 -14.49 0.45
CA ILE A 71 2.10 -15.38 1.13
C ILE A 71 0.71 -15.23 0.50
N ALA A 72 0.23 -13.99 0.32
CA ALA A 72 -1.09 -13.72 -0.27
C ALA A 72 -1.21 -14.26 -1.70
N MET A 73 -0.16 -14.14 -2.52
CA MET A 73 -0.13 -14.74 -3.86
C MET A 73 -0.20 -16.27 -3.82
N GLY A 74 0.29 -16.92 -2.75
CA GLY A 74 0.20 -18.37 -2.55
C GLY A 74 -1.21 -18.88 -2.26
N TYR A 75 -2.15 -18.01 -1.88
CA TYR A 75 -3.58 -18.36 -1.73
C TYR A 75 -4.39 -18.12 -3.02
N ARG A 76 -3.75 -17.60 -4.08
CA ARG A 76 -4.39 -17.30 -5.36
C ARG A 76 -4.32 -18.54 -6.26
N GLY A 77 -5.02 -19.61 -5.88
CA GLY A 77 -5.09 -20.89 -6.60
C GLY A 77 -4.27 -21.99 -5.95
#